data_AF-A0A3N5QKH0-F1
#
_entry.id   AF-A0A3N5QKH0-F1
#
_cell.length_a   1.000
_cell.length_b   1.000
_cell.length_c   1.000
_cell.angle_alpha   90.00
_cell.angle_beta   90.00
_cell.angle_gamma   90.00
#
_symmetry.space_group_name_H-M   'P 1'
#
loop_
_entity.id
_entity.type
_entity.pdbx_description
1 polymer ?
#
loop_
_entity_poly.entity_id
_entity_poly.type
_entity_poly.pdbx_seq_one_letter_code
_entity_poly.pdbx_strand_id
1 'polypeptide(L)'
;MIINIDSLKELKIGNLTVRLPIIQGGMGVGISLSGLASAVANEGGVGVIATAGIGMLEPDFAKNWVEANCRSLKKEIRKAR
;
A
#
# COMPACT_ATOMS: atom_id res chain seq x y z
N MET A 1 -15.59 -12.74 19.09
CA MET A 1 -14.37 -13.56 19.13
C MET A 1 -13.20 -12.60 18.97
N ILE A 2 -12.36 -12.44 20.01
CA ILE A 2 -11.16 -11.59 19.93
C ILE A 2 -10.02 -12.52 19.52
N ILE A 3 -9.33 -12.18 18.43
CA ILE A 3 -8.15 -12.94 17.97
C ILE A 3 -6.99 -12.51 18.85
N ASN A 4 -6.32 -13.47 19.49
CA ASN A 4 -5.05 -13.20 20.18
C ASN A 4 -3.94 -13.07 19.13
N ILE A 5 -3.39 -11.86 18.97
CA ILE A 5 -2.38 -11.56 17.96
C ILE A 5 -1.07 -12.31 18.21
N ASP A 6 -0.75 -12.60 19.47
CA ASP A 6 0.47 -13.31 19.88
C ASP A 6 0.46 -14.79 19.46
N SER A 7 -0.73 -15.32 19.13
CA SER A 7 -0.89 -16.70 18.67
C SER A 7 -0.74 -16.87 17.16
N LEU A 8 -0.65 -15.77 16.40
CA LEU A 8 -0.57 -15.80 14.95
C LEU A 8 0.85 -16.17 14.51
N LYS A 9 0.96 -17.11 13.56
CA LYS A 9 2.25 -17.44 12.94
C LYS A 9 2.67 -16.33 11.99
N GLU A 10 3.93 -15.93 12.06
CA GLU A 10 4.52 -14.96 11.13
C GLU A 10 4.33 -15.40 9.67
N LEU A 11 4.10 -14.43 8.78
CA LEU A 11 4.03 -14.67 7.35
C LEU A 11 5.43 -14.58 6.75
N LYS A 12 5.87 -15.66 6.10
CA LYS A 12 7.18 -15.72 5.40
C LYS A 12 6.96 -15.79 3.89
N ILE A 13 7.57 -14.86 3.15
CA ILE A 13 7.53 -14.80 1.69
C ILE A 13 8.98 -14.69 1.18
N GLY A 14 9.55 -15.80 0.72
CA GLY A 14 10.96 -15.87 0.37
C GLY A 14 11.85 -15.53 1.55
N ASN A 15 12.65 -14.46 1.42
CA ASN A 15 13.52 -13.93 2.48
C ASN A 15 12.85 -12.85 3.35
N LEU A 16 11.59 -12.51 3.11
CA LEU A 16 10.85 -11.52 3.89
C LEU A 16 10.05 -12.20 5.01
N THR A 17 10.05 -11.59 6.18
CA THR A 17 9.25 -12.01 7.33
C THR A 17 8.37 -10.84 7.78
N VAL A 18 7.07 -11.07 7.87
CA VAL A 18 6.08 -10.12 8.38
C VAL A 18 5.61 -10.61 9.74
N ARG A 19 5.84 -9.81 10.78
CA ARG A 19 5.56 -10.17 12.17
C ARG A 19 4.07 -10.42 12.40
N LEU A 20 3.25 -9.46 11.97
CA LEU A 20 1.81 -9.62 11.97
C LEU A 20 1.40 -10.12 10.58
N PRO A 21 0.82 -11.32 10.44
CA PRO A 21 0.40 -11.86 9.14
C PRO A 21 -0.88 -11.17 8.62
N ILE A 22 -0.89 -9.83 8.64
CA ILE A 22 -1.99 -8.95 8.27
C ILE A 22 -1.55 -8.14 7.07
N ILE A 23 -2.36 -8.17 6.02
CA ILE A 23 -2.14 -7.42 4.79
C ILE A 23 -3.28 -6.42 4.66
N GLN A 24 -2.94 -5.14 4.54
CA GLN A 24 -3.91 -4.08 4.26
C GLN A 24 -4.56 -4.31 2.89
N GLY A 25 -5.89 -4.26 2.82
CA GLY A 25 -6.59 -4.27 1.54
C GLY A 25 -6.24 -3.03 0.71
N GLY A 26 -6.05 -3.20 -0.60
CA GLY A 26 -5.80 -2.08 -1.52
C GLY A 26 -7.09 -1.39 -1.93
N MET A 27 -7.20 -0.08 -1.67
CA MET A 27 -8.32 0.77 -2.11
C MET A 27 -7.81 1.79 -3.13
N GLY A 28 -8.33 1.73 -4.36
CA GLY A 28 -7.91 2.58 -5.48
C GLY A 28 -8.29 4.05 -5.33
N VAL A 29 -8.21 4.80 -6.44
CA VAL A 29 -8.63 6.22 -6.55
C VAL A 29 -8.06 7.13 -5.47
N GLY A 30 -6.79 6.91 -5.12
CA GLY A 30 -6.05 7.77 -4.20
C GLY A 30 -6.27 7.49 -2.70
N ILE A 31 -6.90 6.36 -2.34
CA ILE A 31 -7.15 6.03 -0.93
C ILE A 31 -5.95 5.34 -0.27
N SER A 32 -5.54 4.18 -0.80
CA SER A 32 -4.38 3.43 -0.29
C SER A 32 -3.08 3.92 -0.91
N LEU A 33 -2.53 5.02 -0.38
CA LEU A 33 -1.27 5.63 -0.82
C LEU A 33 -0.13 5.40 0.19
N SER A 34 1.00 6.10 0.00
CA SER A 34 2.20 5.95 0.83
C SER A 34 1.93 6.07 2.33
N GLY A 35 1.14 7.07 2.75
CA GLY A 35 0.87 7.30 4.18
C GLY A 35 0.23 6.09 4.88
N LEU A 36 -0.85 5.53 4.32
CA LEU A 36 -1.53 4.37 4.89
C LEU A 36 -0.66 3.11 4.80
N ALA A 37 -0.02 2.88 3.64
CA ALA A 37 0.84 1.73 3.44
C ALA A 37 2.03 1.73 4.43
N SER A 38 2.72 2.86 4.59
CA SER A 38 3.83 2.99 5.54
C SER A 38 3.36 2.84 6.98
N ALA A 39 2.20 3.41 7.35
CA ALA A 39 1.66 3.24 8.70
C ALA A 39 1.43 1.76 9.04
N VAL A 40 0.81 0.98 8.14
CA VAL A 40 0.59 -0.46 8.34
C VAL A 40 1.92 -1.23 8.42
N ALA A 41 2.88 -0.90 7.55
CA ALA A 41 4.20 -1.53 7.58
C ALA A 41 4.96 -1.25 8.89
N ASN A 42 4.85 -0.02 9.42
CA ASN A 42 5.48 0.38 10.68
C ASN A 42 4.90 -0.36 11.90
N GLU A 43 3.60 -0.69 11.86
CA GLU A 43 2.94 -1.53 12.88
C GLU A 43 3.25 -3.03 12.71
N GLY A 44 4.07 -3.41 11.74
CA GLY A 44 4.55 -4.78 11.55
C GLY A 44 3.69 -5.67 10.65
N GLY A 45 2.70 -5.08 9.95
CA GLY A 45 1.93 -5.74 8.88
C GLY A 45 2.49 -5.47 7.49
N VAL A 46 1.70 -5.76 6.44
CA VAL A 46 2.02 -5.40 5.04
C VAL A 46 1.13 -4.25 4.59
N GLY A 47 1.73 -3.09 4.34
CA GLY A 47 1.09 -1.97 3.66
C GLY A 47 0.96 -2.20 2.16
N VAL A 48 -0.13 -1.73 1.57
CA VAL A 48 -0.43 -1.89 0.14
C VAL A 48 -0.73 -0.53 -0.49
N ILE A 49 0.04 -0.17 -1.53
CA ILE A 49 -0.25 0.96 -2.41
C ILE A 49 -1.13 0.47 -3.55
N ALA A 50 -2.36 0.98 -3.65
CA ALA A 50 -3.29 0.60 -4.72
C ALA A 50 -3.04 1.43 -5.99
N THR A 51 -2.87 0.75 -7.13
CA THR A 51 -2.52 1.40 -8.40
C THR A 51 -3.73 1.81 -9.24
N ALA A 52 -4.89 1.20 -9.01
CA ALA A 52 -6.12 1.52 -9.74
C ALA A 52 -6.50 2.99 -9.54
N GLY A 53 -6.36 3.81 -10.58
CA GLY A 53 -6.64 5.25 -10.52
C GLY A 53 -5.71 6.03 -9.59
N ILE A 54 -4.48 5.57 -9.33
CA ILE A 54 -3.52 6.25 -8.44
C ILE A 54 -3.17 7.68 -8.90
N GLY A 55 -3.27 7.94 -10.20
CA GLY A 55 -3.07 9.25 -10.82
C GLY A 55 -4.30 10.16 -10.79
N MET A 56 -5.44 9.75 -10.21
CA MET A 56 -6.72 10.47 -10.33
C MET A 56 -6.66 11.94 -9.85
N LEU A 57 -5.77 12.24 -8.90
CA LEU A 57 -5.57 13.59 -8.37
C LEU A 57 -4.56 14.43 -9.15
N GLU A 58 -3.94 13.88 -10.20
CA GLU A 58 -3.02 14.62 -11.06
C GLU A 58 -3.82 15.54 -12.02
N PRO A 59 -3.34 16.76 -12.30
CA PRO A 59 -4.09 17.75 -13.07
C PRO A 59 -4.47 17.31 -14.50
N ASP A 60 -3.67 16.44 -15.10
CA ASP A 60 -3.82 15.96 -16.48
C ASP A 60 -4.48 14.58 -16.59
N PHE A 61 -4.96 13.98 -15.48
CA PHE A 61 -5.47 12.60 -15.47
C PHE A 61 -6.52 12.32 -16.54
N ALA A 62 -7.50 13.21 -16.72
CA ALA A 62 -8.57 13.03 -17.71
C ALA A 62 -8.06 13.03 -19.17
N LYS A 63 -6.90 13.64 -19.44
CA LYS A 63 -6.30 13.77 -20.78
C LYS A 63 -5.18 12.75 -21.01
N ASN A 64 -4.40 12.43 -19.98
CA ASN A 64 -3.25 11.53 -20.06
C ASN A 64 -3.14 10.66 -18.79
N TRP A 65 -4.14 9.80 -18.58
CA TRP A 65 -4.23 8.94 -17.40
C TRP A 65 -3.03 8.00 -17.27
N VAL A 66 -2.42 7.55 -18.37
CA VAL A 66 -1.26 6.65 -18.33
C VAL A 66 -0.07 7.34 -17.67
N GLU A 67 0.33 8.51 -18.17
CA GLU A 67 1.46 9.24 -17.60
C GLU A 67 1.17 9.72 -16.18
N ALA A 68 -0.06 10.19 -15.91
CA ALA A 68 -0.51 10.57 -14.57
C ALA A 68 -0.37 9.41 -13.56
N ASN A 69 -0.84 8.21 -13.90
CA ASN A 69 -0.70 7.03 -13.04
C ASN A 69 0.78 6.65 -12.86
N CYS A 70 1.59 6.65 -13.93
CA CYS A 70 3.01 6.35 -13.85
C CYS A 70 3.77 7.33 -12.94
N ARG A 71 3.48 8.62 -13.02
CA ARG A 71 4.07 9.68 -12.19
C ARG A 71 3.67 9.52 -10.72
N SER A 72 2.38 9.35 -10.44
CA SER A 72 1.88 9.14 -9.07
C SER A 72 2.43 7.85 -8.45
N LEU A 73 2.48 6.75 -9.19
CA LEU A 73 3.06 5.50 -8.69
C LEU A 73 4.52 5.66 -8.28
N LYS A 74 5.35 6.29 -9.12
CA LYS A 74 6.75 6.58 -8.79
C LYS A 74 6.87 7.46 -7.54
N LYS A 75 6.01 8.47 -7.40
CA LYS A 75 5.98 9.38 -6.25
C LYS A 75 5.62 8.65 -4.96
N GLU A 76 4.57 7.82 -4.98
CA GLU A 76 4.09 7.13 -3.78
C GLU A 76 5.02 5.99 -3.35
N ILE A 77 5.64 5.26 -4.28
CA ILE A 77 6.70 4.29 -3.94
C ILE A 77 7.88 4.96 -3.23
N ARG A 78 8.30 6.15 -3.69
CA ARG A 78 9.43 6.88 -3.07
C ARG A 78 9.12 7.40 -1.69
N LYS A 79 7.88 7.85 -1.45
CA LYS A 79 7.44 8.34 -0.13
C LYS A 79 7.23 7.21 0.87
N ALA A 80 6.95 6.00 0.39
CA ALA A 80 6.68 4.85 1.26
C ALA A 80 7.94 4.15 1.77
N ARG A 81 9.08 4.40 1.12
CA ARG A 81 10.41 4.02 1.60
C ARG A 81 10.81 4.84 2.83
#